data_AF-A0A8B7J704-F1
#
_entry.id   AF-A0A8B7J704-F1
#
_cell.length_a   1.000
_cell.length_b   1.000
_cell.length_c   1.000
_cell.angle_alpha   90.00
_cell.angle_beta   90.00
_cell.angle_gamma   90.00
#
_symmetry.space_group_name_H-M   'P 1'
#
loop_
_entity.id
_entity.type
_entity.pdbx_description
1 polymer ?
#
loop_
_entity_poly.entity_id
_entity_poly.type
_entity_poly.pdbx_seq_one_letter_code
_entity_poly.pdbx_strand_id
1 'polypeptide(L)'
;MKTNGAMTGRGTLKGSPGDKYHRTWAQYFIRFLDEYARHNLTFWAVTAGNEPTAGEIVFYPFQCLGFSPEHQRDFIARDLGPALANSSHRHVQLIILDDQRVMLPYWGRTPGLHPCCRCLLFLH
;
A
#
# COMPACT_ATOMS: atom_id res chain seq x y z
N MET A 1 -8.75 -8.50 7.98
CA MET A 1 -7.28 -8.56 8.18
C MET A 1 -6.73 -7.45 9.08
N LYS A 2 -7.55 -6.45 9.46
CA LYS A 2 -7.13 -5.31 10.28
C LYS A 2 -7.06 -5.62 11.77
N THR A 3 -6.17 -4.95 12.50
CA THR A 3 -6.03 -5.05 13.97
C THR A 3 -7.32 -4.73 14.71
N ASN A 4 -8.08 -3.73 14.24
CA ASN A 4 -9.34 -3.29 14.84
C ASN A 4 -10.59 -4.08 14.39
N GLY A 5 -10.46 -4.97 13.41
CA GLY A 5 -11.60 -5.73 12.87
C GLY A 5 -12.67 -4.90 12.15
N ALA A 6 -12.44 -3.62 11.88
CA ALA A 6 -13.41 -2.70 11.29
C ALA A 6 -12.87 -2.01 10.02
N MET A 7 -13.77 -1.61 9.13
CA MET A 7 -13.39 -0.90 7.89
C MET A 7 -12.90 0.53 8.18
N THR A 8 -13.47 1.19 9.18
CA THR A 8 -13.17 2.57 9.59
C THR A 8 -12.33 2.60 10.88
N GLY A 9 -11.94 3.81 11.31
CA GLY A 9 -11.17 4.05 12.53
C GLY A 9 -9.73 3.51 12.50
N ARG A 10 -9.00 3.79 13.58
CA ARG A 10 -7.59 3.41 13.70
C ARG A 10 -7.40 1.91 13.54
N GLY A 11 -6.57 1.49 12.58
CA GLY A 11 -6.30 0.09 12.34
C GLY A 11 -5.35 -0.18 11.18
N THR A 12 -4.32 -0.98 11.45
CA THR A 12 -3.29 -1.45 10.53
C THR A 12 -3.54 -2.92 10.16
N LEU A 13 -2.75 -3.48 9.23
CA LEU A 13 -2.74 -4.94 9.04
C LEU A 13 -2.25 -5.66 10.29
N LYS A 14 -2.86 -6.80 10.61
CA LYS A 14 -2.38 -7.67 11.69
C LYS A 14 -0.97 -8.19 11.38
N GLY A 15 -0.18 -8.39 12.44
CA GLY A 15 1.13 -9.03 12.36
C GLY A 15 2.19 -8.11 11.77
N SER A 16 3.06 -8.63 10.90
CA SER A 16 4.23 -7.89 10.41
C SER A 16 4.57 -8.21 8.95
N PRO A 17 5.19 -7.27 8.21
CA PRO A 17 5.61 -7.50 6.83
C PRO A 17 6.42 -8.78 6.63
N GLY A 18 6.03 -9.56 5.63
CA GLY A 18 6.52 -10.91 5.34
C GLY A 18 5.65 -12.04 5.90
N ASP A 19 4.61 -11.74 6.70
CA ASP A 19 3.72 -12.73 7.29
C ASP A 19 2.52 -13.10 6.40
N LYS A 20 1.64 -13.98 6.92
CA LYS A 20 0.44 -14.40 6.18
C LYS A 20 -0.51 -13.25 5.86
N TYR A 21 -0.68 -12.27 6.74
CA TYR A 21 -1.64 -11.18 6.53
C TYR A 21 -1.15 -10.23 5.44
N HIS A 22 0.14 -9.90 5.46
CA HIS A 22 0.76 -9.01 4.47
C HIS A 22 0.89 -9.69 3.11
N ARG A 23 1.28 -10.98 3.08
CA ARG A 23 1.27 -11.77 1.84
C ARG A 23 -0.12 -11.87 1.26
N THR A 24 -1.15 -12.16 2.06
CA THR A 24 -2.54 -12.19 1.57
C THR A 24 -2.96 -10.82 1.04
N TRP A 25 -2.56 -9.73 1.68
CA TRP A 25 -2.84 -8.39 1.18
C TRP A 25 -2.14 -8.09 -0.15
N ALA A 26 -0.87 -8.46 -0.30
CA ALA A 26 -0.16 -8.34 -1.58
C ALA A 26 -0.83 -9.19 -2.69
N GLN A 27 -1.27 -10.41 -2.37
CA GLN A 27 -1.99 -11.26 -3.32
C GLN A 27 -3.35 -10.69 -3.71
N TYR A 28 -4.01 -9.93 -2.83
CA TYR A 28 -5.23 -9.22 -3.17
C TYR A 28 -5.00 -8.18 -4.29
N PHE A 29 -3.87 -7.45 -4.28
CA PHE A 29 -3.51 -6.55 -5.38
C PHE A 29 -3.34 -7.30 -6.70
N ILE A 30 -2.64 -8.44 -6.69
CA ILE A 30 -2.45 -9.25 -7.90
C ILE A 30 -3.79 -9.76 -8.42
N ARG A 31 -4.67 -10.23 -7.53
CA ARG A 31 -6.00 -10.70 -7.93
C ARG A 31 -6.84 -9.57 -8.50
N PHE A 32 -6.77 -8.37 -7.93
CA PHE A 32 -7.46 -7.20 -8.47
C PHE A 32 -7.01 -6.91 -9.91
N LEU A 33 -5.70 -6.89 -10.16
CA LEU A 33 -5.15 -6.67 -11.50
C LEU A 33 -5.52 -7.80 -12.47
N ASP A 34 -5.50 -9.07 -12.01
CA ASP A 34 -5.91 -10.23 -12.81
C ASP A 34 -7.37 -10.14 -13.24
N GLU A 35 -8.29 -9.77 -12.33
CA GLU A 35 -9.71 -9.67 -12.66
C GLU A 35 -9.95 -8.57 -13.70
N TYR A 36 -9.32 -7.42 -13.57
CA TYR A 36 -9.46 -6.34 -14.56
C TYR A 36 -8.82 -6.69 -15.91
N ALA A 37 -7.71 -7.42 -15.91
CA ALA A 37 -7.09 -7.89 -17.15
C ALA A 37 -8.02 -8.82 -17.95
N ARG A 38 -8.90 -9.60 -17.30
CA ARG A 38 -9.93 -10.41 -17.98
C ARG A 38 -10.97 -9.56 -18.72
N HIS A 39 -11.13 -8.32 -18.31
CA HIS A 39 -11.99 -7.33 -18.97
C HIS A 39 -11.20 -6.43 -19.95
N ASN A 40 -9.99 -6.83 -20.35
CA ASN A 40 -9.08 -6.07 -21.21
C ASN A 40 -8.70 -4.68 -20.65
N LEU A 41 -8.74 -4.52 -19.31
CA LEU A 41 -8.31 -3.31 -18.63
C LEU A 41 -6.90 -3.51 -18.06
N THR A 42 -6.02 -2.55 -18.33
CA THR A 42 -4.65 -2.52 -17.83
C THR A 42 -4.42 -1.28 -16.99
N PHE A 43 -3.49 -1.38 -16.05
CA PHE A 43 -3.16 -0.27 -15.15
C PHE A 43 -1.75 0.24 -15.45
N TRP A 44 -1.61 1.56 -15.46
CA TRP A 44 -0.29 2.18 -15.47
C TRP A 44 0.40 2.05 -14.11
N ALA A 45 -0.36 2.28 -13.02
CA ALA A 45 0.17 2.28 -11.66
C ALA A 45 -0.89 1.86 -10.63
N VAL A 46 -0.42 1.46 -9.45
CA VAL A 46 -1.19 1.31 -8.22
C VAL A 46 -0.51 2.04 -7.08
N THR A 47 -1.27 2.47 -6.08
CA THR A 47 -0.72 3.04 -4.85
C THR A 47 -0.64 1.97 -3.77
N ALA A 48 0.33 2.07 -2.85
CA ALA A 48 0.50 1.09 -1.76
C ALA A 48 -0.67 1.10 -0.75
N GLY A 49 -1.46 2.17 -0.74
CA GLY A 49 -2.66 2.38 0.06
C GLY A 49 -2.99 3.86 0.08
N ASN A 50 -4.28 4.18 -0.09
CA ASN A 50 -4.79 5.56 0.00
C ASN A 50 -4.71 6.07 1.44
N GLU A 51 -4.19 7.29 1.61
CA GLU A 51 -4.09 8.01 2.89
C GLU A 51 -3.66 7.10 4.07
N PRO A 52 -2.46 6.51 4.03
CA PRO A 52 -1.97 5.62 5.09
C PRO A 52 -1.98 6.26 6.47
N THR A 53 -1.86 7.58 6.57
CA THR A 53 -1.93 8.30 7.86
C THR A 53 -3.35 8.33 8.43
N ALA A 54 -4.39 8.25 7.60
CA ALA A 54 -5.78 8.23 8.06
C ALA A 54 -6.07 7.03 8.98
N GLY A 55 -5.43 5.89 8.74
CA GLY A 55 -5.56 4.70 9.58
C GLY A 55 -4.90 4.82 10.97
N GLU A 56 -4.21 5.92 11.26
CA GLU A 56 -3.71 6.26 12.60
C GLU A 56 -4.70 7.13 13.40
N ILE A 57 -5.75 7.65 12.76
CA ILE A 57 -6.78 8.49 13.40
C ILE A 57 -7.83 7.60 14.05
N VAL A 58 -8.01 7.75 15.38
CA VAL A 58 -8.86 6.87 16.21
C VAL A 58 -10.27 6.70 15.64
N PHE A 59 -10.92 7.82 15.31
CA PHE A 59 -12.32 7.85 14.85
C PHE A 59 -12.44 8.27 13.39
N TYR A 60 -11.49 7.86 12.53
CA TYR A 60 -11.58 8.19 11.10
C TYR A 60 -12.89 7.63 10.50
N PRO A 61 -13.72 8.47 9.86
CA PRO A 61 -15.10 8.11 9.53
C PRO A 61 -15.26 7.21 8.29
N PHE A 62 -14.21 7.05 7.46
CA PHE A 62 -14.27 6.33 6.18
C PHE A 62 -13.31 5.14 6.11
N GLN A 63 -13.35 4.36 5.01
CA GLN A 63 -12.47 3.21 4.83
C GLN A 63 -11.02 3.67 4.84
N CYS A 64 -10.22 3.08 5.71
CA CYS A 64 -8.81 3.40 5.84
C CYS A 64 -8.01 2.15 6.20
N LEU A 65 -6.71 2.17 5.90
CA LEU A 65 -5.77 1.15 6.34
C LEU A 65 -4.47 1.84 6.72
N GLY A 66 -4.13 1.78 8.01
CA GLY A 66 -2.99 2.47 8.56
C GLY A 66 -1.66 1.86 8.11
N PHE A 67 -0.71 2.72 7.76
CA PHE A 67 0.70 2.37 7.62
C PHE A 67 1.57 3.50 8.17
N SER A 68 2.62 3.15 8.93
CA SER A 68 3.75 4.07 9.11
C SER A 68 4.65 4.04 7.85
N PRO A 69 5.55 5.02 7.63
CA PRO A 69 6.49 4.96 6.53
C PRO A 69 7.36 3.69 6.53
N GLU A 70 7.82 3.25 7.71
CA GLU A 70 8.63 2.04 7.88
C GLU A 70 7.81 0.79 7.60
N HIS A 71 6.55 0.76 8.03
CA HIS A 71 5.63 -0.33 7.75
C HIS A 71 5.33 -0.41 6.25
N GLN A 72 5.04 0.72 5.60
CA GLN A 72 4.81 0.78 4.15
C GLN A 72 6.06 0.32 3.39
N ARG A 73 7.26 0.81 3.77
CA ARG A 73 8.55 0.36 3.21
C ARG A 73 8.69 -1.16 3.30
N ASP A 74 8.51 -1.73 4.49
CA ASP A 74 8.74 -3.15 4.73
C ASP A 74 7.70 -4.03 4.03
N PHE A 75 6.44 -3.58 3.98
CA PHE A 75 5.38 -4.25 3.21
C PHE A 75 5.71 -4.27 1.72
N ILE A 76 6.20 -3.16 1.17
CA ILE A 76 6.61 -3.10 -0.24
C ILE A 76 7.81 -4.02 -0.48
N ALA A 77 8.83 -3.96 0.36
CA ALA A 77 10.07 -4.71 0.17
C ALA A 77 9.86 -6.23 0.32
N ARG A 78 9.01 -6.66 1.25
CA ARG A 78 8.85 -8.08 1.61
C ARG A 78 7.67 -8.78 0.95
N ASP A 79 6.62 -8.03 0.60
CA ASP A 79 5.35 -8.63 0.15
C ASP A 79 4.91 -8.08 -1.21
N LEU A 80 4.54 -6.79 -1.30
CA LEU A 80 3.88 -6.24 -2.49
C LEU A 80 4.83 -6.15 -3.69
N GLY A 81 6.05 -5.70 -3.49
CA GLY A 81 7.07 -5.60 -4.54
C GLY A 81 7.39 -6.97 -5.17
N PRO A 82 7.77 -7.99 -4.37
CA PRO A 82 7.97 -9.35 -4.87
C PRO A 82 6.72 -9.96 -5.52
N ALA A 83 5.53 -9.70 -4.99
CA ALA A 83 4.28 -10.20 -5.58
C ALA A 83 4.02 -9.61 -6.98
N LEU A 84 4.21 -8.29 -7.15
CA LEU A 84 4.08 -7.64 -8.45
C LEU A 84 5.15 -8.13 -9.43
N ALA A 85 6.41 -8.19 -9.00
CA ALA A 85 7.53 -8.64 -9.85
C ALA A 85 7.37 -10.08 -10.36
N ASN A 86 6.79 -10.97 -9.53
CA ASN A 86 6.55 -12.37 -9.88
C ASN A 86 5.23 -12.61 -10.63
N SER A 87 4.42 -11.57 -10.85
CA SER A 87 3.14 -11.65 -11.58
C SER A 87 3.29 -11.25 -13.05
N SER A 88 2.22 -11.45 -13.83
CA SER A 88 2.07 -10.88 -15.18
C SER A 88 2.03 -9.34 -15.19
N HIS A 89 1.82 -8.72 -14.03
CA HIS A 89 1.65 -7.27 -13.85
C HIS A 89 2.93 -6.55 -13.42
N ARG A 90 4.11 -7.16 -13.59
CA ARG A 90 5.42 -6.56 -13.26
C ARG A 90 5.72 -5.20 -13.91
N HIS A 91 4.95 -4.81 -14.92
CA HIS A 91 5.06 -3.52 -15.61
C HIS A 91 4.30 -2.38 -14.89
N VAL A 92 3.33 -2.73 -14.04
CA VAL A 92 2.53 -1.79 -13.26
C VAL A 92 3.44 -1.06 -12.26
N GLN A 93 3.42 0.27 -12.30
CA GLN A 93 4.22 1.09 -11.40
C GLN A 93 3.65 1.07 -9.99
N LEU A 94 4.52 1.10 -8.98
CA LEU A 94 4.11 1.21 -7.59
C LEU A 94 4.40 2.62 -7.06
N ILE A 95 3.33 3.24 -6.57
CA ILE A 95 3.33 4.57 -6.00
C ILE A 95 3.22 4.48 -4.48
N ILE A 96 4.03 5.27 -3.77
CA ILE A 96 4.04 5.34 -2.30
C ILE A 96 3.48 6.65 -1.78
N LEU A 97 3.32 6.73 -0.46
CA LEU A 97 2.66 7.81 0.27
C LEU A 97 1.16 7.89 -0.05
N ASP A 98 0.77 8.39 -1.22
CA ASP A 98 -0.63 8.61 -1.61
C ASP A 98 -1.44 9.35 -0.52
N ASP A 99 -0.82 10.40 -0.01
CA ASP A 99 -1.27 11.17 1.15
C ASP A 99 -0.83 12.63 1.05
N GLN A 100 -1.14 13.44 2.07
CA GLN A 100 -0.87 14.88 2.03
C GLN A 100 0.62 15.21 1.88
N ARG A 101 0.90 16.29 1.15
CA ARG A 101 2.27 16.78 0.85
C ARG A 101 3.10 17.07 2.10
N VAL A 102 2.48 17.41 3.23
CA VAL A 102 3.17 17.71 4.50
C VAL A 102 3.97 16.51 5.02
N MET A 103 3.62 15.29 4.59
CA MET A 103 4.37 14.07 4.93
C MET A 103 5.70 13.95 4.18
N LEU A 104 5.95 14.81 3.19
CA LEU A 104 7.24 14.94 2.51
C LEU A 104 8.10 16.05 3.15
N PRO A 105 9.43 15.86 3.21
CA PRO A 105 10.19 14.77 2.60
C PRO A 105 10.31 13.52 3.47
N TYR A 106 9.77 13.53 4.70
CA TYR A 106 9.95 12.46 5.69
C TYR A 106 9.66 11.07 5.12
N TRP A 107 8.49 10.89 4.50
CA TRP A 107 8.07 9.60 3.93
C TRP A 107 8.99 9.12 2.79
N GLY A 108 9.40 10.03 1.91
CA GLY A 108 10.30 9.73 0.79
C GLY A 108 11.76 9.52 1.20
N ARG A 109 12.15 9.91 2.43
CA ARG A 109 13.49 9.73 2.98
C ARG A 109 13.60 8.57 3.97
N THR A 110 12.54 7.76 4.11
CA THR A 110 12.54 6.57 4.97
C THR A 110 13.71 5.66 4.59
N PRO A 111 14.65 5.37 5.51
CA PRO A 111 15.82 4.55 5.20
C PRO A 111 15.43 3.17 4.68
N GLY A 112 16.08 2.71 3.61
CA GLY A 112 15.79 1.41 2.99
C GLY A 112 14.60 1.41 2.03
N LEU A 113 14.02 2.57 1.73
CA LEU A 113 13.02 2.70 0.67
C LEU A 113 13.66 2.41 -0.70
N HIS A 114 13.06 1.49 -1.45
CA HIS A 114 13.63 0.99 -2.69
C HIS A 114 13.58 2.09 -3.79
N PRO A 115 14.66 2.33 -4.55
CA PRO A 115 14.73 3.43 -5.52
C PRO A 115 13.77 3.29 -6.71
N CYS A 116 13.13 2.13 -6.88
CA CYS A 116 12.10 1.93 -7.90
C CYS A 116 10.71 2.46 -7.49
N CYS A 117 10.50 2.79 -6.21
CA CYS A 117 9.26 3.37 -5.72
C CYS A 117 9.19 4.86 -6.07
N ARG A 118 8.11 5.30 -6.73
CA ARG A 118 7.85 6.72 -6.99
C ARG A 118 6.86 7.26 -5.94
N CYS A 119 7.15 8.41 -5.34
CA CYS A 119 6.15 9.12 -4.53
C CYS A 119 5.15 9.83 -5.47
N LEU A 120 3.85 9.67 -5.24
CA LEU A 120 2.83 10.51 -5.85
C LEU A 120 2.06 11.25 -4.75
N LEU A 121 1.64 12.46 -5.06
CA LEU A 121 0.93 13.38 -4.18
C LEU A 121 -0.52 13.48 -4.68
N PHE A 122 -1.49 13.19 -3.81
CA PHE A 122 -2.86 13.67 -4.02
C PHE A 122 -3.06 14.92 -3.16
N LEU A 123 -3.31 16.04 -3.84
CA LEU A 123 -3.74 17.29 -3.21
C LEU A 123 -5.27 17.23 -3.11
N HIS A 124 -5.80 17.31 -1.89
CA HIS A 124 -7.10 17.93 -1.62
C HIS A 124 -6.83 19.17 -0.78
#